data_AF-A0A2E2N4I4-F1
#
_entry.id   AF-A0A2E2N4I4-F1
#
_cell.length_a   1.000
_cell.length_b   1.000
_cell.length_c   1.000
_cell.angle_alpha   90.00
_cell.angle_beta   90.00
_cell.angle_gamma   90.00
#
_symmetry.space_group_name_H-M   'P 1'
#
loop_
_entity.id
_entity.type
_entity.pdbx_description
1 polymer ?
#
loop_
_entity_poly.entity_id
_entity_poly.type
_entity_poly.pdbx_seq_one_letter_code
_entity_poly.pdbx_strand_id
1 'polypeptide(L)'
;MRTARNILIAISAGSPLSVASAQSLDVLPDPSVGGVAVRLDVLTTGLGGSLFPINTNGPDAANFPTDACVLPDGTRRLLVITLDAKIYVIDEDASRTLFHDLLDPLVTEISPRFYGPISIAAHPDFKQNGRFYTIETELQNTGTPDFRQGSDHQDVLYEYAMADPSANSLSQTAFVKRELLRVQQPHRDHNMNDIAFMADGTMLVALGDGQNTGAAGDAEGQLRSPDPSEVFGKIIRIDPLGSDGRNGAYGIPADNPFAGIAGALPEIYTLGHRNPFRVTIDSLTAEIWVGEVGQRTVEEFNVLRPGQNYGWPRKEGSFLFGVEAGDVNGNGGIDNNDVAPDPDLDANGTGDFADTNNFIDPIFEYDHGTGASATGGFVYRGALIPALAGAYIFGDADPEVPGGLFYGDPASGPIAGQTGDIHRFEVDPAGAPAPLGVVSIVPDPDGEPLLLTIEGEILRMTRACLGDLTAPFGQLDIADVVAFLGAFGSLAPIADFAAPRGQFDIADVVAFLGAFGQGCP
;
A
#
# COMPACT_ATOMS: atom_id res chain seq x y z
N MET A 1 6.95 4.05 32.30
CA MET A 1 8.22 3.67 31.65
C MET A 1 7.95 2.43 30.83
N ARG A 2 7.50 2.65 29.58
CA ARG A 2 7.17 1.59 28.62
C ARG A 2 8.45 1.26 27.85
N THR A 3 8.87 0.01 27.91
CA THR A 3 10.00 -0.53 27.15
C THR A 3 9.58 -0.67 25.68
N ALA A 4 10.41 -0.13 24.78
CA ALA A 4 10.27 -0.18 23.34
C ALA A 4 10.06 -1.63 22.85
N ARG A 5 9.03 -1.84 22.03
CA ARG A 5 8.80 -3.07 21.27
C ARG A 5 9.17 -2.74 19.82
N ASN A 6 10.30 -3.27 19.36
CA ASN A 6 10.64 -3.29 17.94
C ASN A 6 9.70 -4.29 17.26
N ILE A 7 8.80 -3.82 16.41
CA ILE A 7 7.90 -4.65 15.60
C ILE A 7 8.34 -4.45 14.14
N LEU A 8 8.77 -5.55 13.53
CA LEU A 8 9.25 -5.61 12.14
C LEU A 8 8.05 -5.55 11.18
N ILE A 9 7.92 -4.42 10.48
CA ILE A 9 7.71 -4.43 9.02
C ILE A 9 9.10 -4.50 8.41
N ALA A 10 9.26 -4.80 7.13
CA ALA A 10 10.55 -4.88 6.46
C ALA A 10 11.29 -3.51 6.36
N ILE A 11 11.58 -2.89 7.51
CA ILE A 11 12.77 -2.09 7.73
C ILE A 11 13.87 -3.08 8.11
N SER A 12 14.96 -3.05 7.38
CA SER A 12 16.15 -3.90 7.55
C SER A 12 16.50 -4.23 9.01
N ALA A 13 16.42 -5.50 9.41
CA ALA A 13 17.31 -6.04 10.43
C ALA A 13 18.58 -6.57 9.74
N GLY A 14 19.45 -5.64 9.34
CA GLY A 14 20.84 -5.96 9.06
C GLY A 14 21.54 -6.45 10.32
N SER A 15 22.46 -7.40 10.18
CA SER A 15 23.38 -7.83 11.24
C SER A 15 23.97 -6.62 11.99
N PRO A 16 24.26 -6.71 13.30
CA PRO A 16 24.80 -5.59 14.07
C PRO A 16 26.25 -5.33 13.65
N LEU A 17 26.43 -4.55 12.58
CA LEU A 17 27.64 -3.79 12.33
C LEU A 17 27.50 -2.49 13.12
N SER A 18 28.58 -2.12 13.79
CA SER A 18 28.66 -0.98 14.71
C SER A 18 27.90 0.23 14.20
N VAL A 19 27.01 0.75 15.05
CA VAL A 19 26.28 2.01 14.86
C VAL A 19 27.28 3.16 14.79
N ALA A 20 27.81 3.42 13.60
CA ALA A 20 28.04 4.78 13.15
C ALA A 20 26.68 5.26 12.64
N SER A 21 26.16 6.35 13.20
CA SER A 21 24.92 6.97 12.78
C SER A 21 25.02 7.36 11.30
N ALA A 22 24.45 6.55 10.41
CA ALA A 22 24.07 7.03 9.09
C ALA A 22 22.86 7.95 9.33
N GLN A 23 23.03 9.25 9.05
CA GLN A 23 21.92 10.21 9.07
C GLN A 23 20.92 9.77 7.99
N SER A 24 19.63 9.73 8.29
CA SER A 24 18.63 9.89 7.23
C SER A 24 19.00 11.20 6.53
N LEU A 25 19.22 11.14 5.22
CA LEU A 25 19.29 12.36 4.44
C LEU A 25 17.84 12.78 4.25
N ASP A 26 17.39 13.73 5.07
CA ASP A 26 16.10 14.40 4.87
C ASP A 26 16.26 15.24 3.59
N VAL A 27 15.89 14.65 2.46
CA VAL A 27 16.05 15.22 1.10
C VAL A 27 14.79 15.94 0.63
N LEU A 28 13.65 15.69 1.28
CA LEU A 28 12.37 16.28 0.98
C LEU A 28 11.82 17.03 2.20
N PRO A 29 10.97 18.05 1.99
CA PRO A 29 10.30 18.71 3.10
C PRO A 29 9.25 17.79 3.74
N ASP A 30 9.11 17.88 5.07
CA ASP A 30 8.02 17.20 5.79
C ASP A 30 6.64 17.64 5.24
N PRO A 31 5.71 16.69 5.03
CA PRO A 31 4.33 17.01 4.65
C PRO A 31 3.65 17.92 5.65
N SER A 32 2.99 18.96 5.14
CA SER A 32 2.22 19.89 5.96
C SER A 32 0.88 19.28 6.43
N VAL A 33 0.28 19.84 7.48
CA VAL A 33 -1.10 19.49 7.85
C VAL A 33 -2.06 20.25 6.94
N GLY A 34 -2.81 19.55 6.08
CA GLY A 34 -3.55 20.20 4.98
C GLY A 34 -4.97 20.70 5.33
N GLY A 35 -5.34 20.73 6.61
CA GLY A 35 -6.61 21.30 7.09
C GLY A 35 -7.86 20.45 6.82
N VAL A 36 -7.69 19.19 6.40
CA VAL A 36 -8.78 18.20 6.35
C VAL A 36 -8.79 17.40 7.65
N ALA A 37 -9.90 17.53 8.39
CA ALA A 37 -10.10 16.82 9.64
C ALA A 37 -10.99 15.58 9.45
N VAL A 38 -10.54 14.46 10.02
CA VAL A 38 -11.19 13.14 9.89
C VAL A 38 -11.39 12.49 11.24
N ARG A 39 -12.48 11.75 11.37
CA ARG A 39 -12.78 10.90 12.52
C ARG A 39 -12.57 9.46 12.11
N LEU A 40 -11.87 8.73 12.97
CA LEU A 40 -11.63 7.31 12.80
C LEU A 40 -12.50 6.54 13.78
N ASP A 41 -13.40 5.72 13.26
CA ASP A 41 -14.26 4.86 14.07
C ASP A 41 -13.82 3.41 13.94
N VAL A 42 -13.59 2.75 15.07
CA VAL A 42 -13.19 1.33 15.09
C VAL A 42 -14.36 0.48 14.63
N LEU A 43 -14.22 -0.16 13.47
CA LEU A 43 -15.21 -1.10 12.94
C LEU A 43 -15.01 -2.49 13.58
N THR A 44 -13.80 -3.02 13.53
CA THR A 44 -13.44 -4.30 14.16
C THR A 44 -11.99 -4.27 14.66
N THR A 45 -11.70 -5.08 15.67
CA THR A 45 -10.35 -5.25 16.24
C THR A 45 -10.00 -6.72 16.39
N GLY A 46 -8.79 -7.00 16.89
CA GLY A 46 -8.37 -8.35 17.26
C GLY A 46 -8.23 -9.26 16.05
N LEU A 47 -8.07 -8.70 14.85
CA LEU A 47 -7.40 -9.39 13.73
C LEU A 47 -5.91 -9.56 14.07
N GLY A 48 -5.41 -8.69 14.97
CA GLY A 48 -4.20 -8.81 15.78
C GLY A 48 -4.25 -9.98 16.77
N GLY A 49 -3.30 -10.94 16.75
CA GLY A 49 -3.31 -12.12 17.64
C GLY A 49 -1.93 -12.66 18.07
N SER A 50 -1.89 -13.40 19.19
CA SER A 50 -0.65 -14.02 19.70
C SER A 50 -0.31 -15.32 18.95
N LEU A 51 0.96 -15.38 18.54
CA LEU A 51 1.72 -16.48 17.93
C LEU A 51 1.18 -17.92 18.03
N PHE A 52 1.23 -18.61 16.89
CA PHE A 52 1.75 -19.98 16.86
C PHE A 52 3.26 -19.94 17.17
N PRO A 53 3.81 -20.87 17.98
CA PRO A 53 5.25 -20.91 18.25
C PRO A 53 6.01 -21.29 16.96
N ILE A 54 6.40 -20.28 16.18
CA ILE A 54 7.35 -20.45 15.08
C ILE A 54 8.74 -20.46 15.72
N ASN A 55 9.24 -21.66 16.02
CA ASN A 55 10.60 -21.87 16.52
C ASN A 55 11.61 -21.51 15.42
N THR A 56 12.04 -20.24 15.37
CA THR A 56 13.29 -19.76 14.76
C THR A 56 13.65 -18.39 15.36
N ASN A 57 14.95 -18.14 15.53
CA ASN A 57 15.54 -16.93 16.15
C ASN A 57 15.30 -15.63 15.34
N GLY A 58 14.07 -15.12 15.31
CA GLY A 58 13.68 -13.80 14.80
C GLY A 58 12.45 -13.30 15.55
N PRO A 59 12.18 -11.99 15.61
CA PRO A 59 11.06 -11.46 16.38
C PRO A 59 9.73 -11.98 15.79
N ASP A 60 9.06 -12.81 16.57
CA ASP A 60 7.62 -13.00 16.67
C ASP A 60 6.79 -12.27 15.60
N ALA A 61 6.52 -12.92 14.45
CA ALA A 61 5.56 -12.43 13.47
C ALA A 61 4.15 -12.47 14.09
N ALA A 62 3.68 -11.33 14.59
CA ALA A 62 2.34 -11.23 15.12
C ALA A 62 1.30 -11.32 13.99
N ASN A 63 0.14 -11.89 14.31
CA ASN A 63 -0.95 -12.08 13.35
C ASN A 63 -1.52 -10.70 13.00
N PHE A 64 -1.31 -10.20 11.78
CA PHE A 64 -1.82 -8.91 11.34
C PHE A 64 -2.48 -9.05 9.94
N PRO A 65 -3.49 -8.23 9.63
CA PRO A 65 -4.02 -8.10 8.28
C PRO A 65 -2.90 -7.76 7.31
N THR A 66 -2.95 -8.35 6.12
CA THR A 66 -2.06 -7.98 5.02
C THR A 66 -2.83 -7.15 4.01
N ASP A 67 -4.06 -7.54 3.67
CA ASP A 67 -4.89 -6.84 2.70
C ASP A 67 -6.39 -7.09 2.91
N ALA A 68 -7.24 -6.36 2.19
CA ALA A 68 -8.67 -6.61 2.15
C ALA A 68 -9.31 -6.27 0.80
N CYS A 69 -10.49 -6.85 0.57
CA CYS A 69 -11.28 -6.60 -0.61
C CYS A 69 -12.77 -6.52 -0.26
N VAL A 70 -13.42 -5.43 -0.67
CA VAL A 70 -14.89 -5.32 -0.62
C VAL A 70 -15.47 -6.15 -1.74
N LEU A 71 -16.37 -7.08 -1.41
CA LEU A 71 -17.00 -7.95 -2.40
C LEU A 71 -17.95 -7.15 -3.30
N PRO A 72 -17.82 -7.24 -4.65
CA PRO A 72 -18.68 -6.54 -5.59
C PRO A 72 -20.01 -7.29 -5.79
N ASP A 73 -20.73 -7.53 -4.70
CA ASP A 73 -22.02 -8.22 -4.67
C ASP A 73 -23.20 -7.36 -4.18
N GLY A 74 -22.88 -6.17 -3.66
CA GLY A 74 -23.83 -5.21 -3.09
C GLY A 74 -24.17 -5.46 -1.62
N THR A 75 -23.43 -6.31 -0.90
CA THR A 75 -23.67 -6.61 0.53
C THR A 75 -22.70 -5.90 1.47
N ARG A 76 -21.77 -5.09 0.95
CA ARG A 76 -20.68 -4.42 1.70
C ARG A 76 -19.78 -5.38 2.50
N ARG A 77 -19.79 -6.67 2.17
CA ARG A 77 -18.93 -7.66 2.83
C ARG A 77 -17.48 -7.37 2.49
N LEU A 78 -16.62 -7.36 3.50
CA LEU A 78 -15.19 -7.15 3.37
C LEU A 78 -14.48 -8.48 3.66
N LEU A 79 -13.75 -9.02 2.68
CA LEU A 79 -12.80 -10.09 2.94
C LEU A 79 -11.48 -9.50 3.40
N VAL A 80 -10.90 -10.07 4.45
CA VAL A 80 -9.65 -9.61 5.05
C VAL A 80 -8.73 -10.81 5.14
N ILE A 81 -7.56 -10.71 4.51
CA ILE A 81 -6.54 -11.74 4.54
C ILE A 81 -5.46 -11.38 5.56
N THR A 82 -4.98 -12.37 6.30
CA THR A 82 -4.03 -12.19 7.40
C THR A 82 -2.78 -13.04 7.20
N LEU A 83 -1.67 -12.56 7.78
CA LEU A 83 -0.36 -13.19 7.69
C LEU A 83 -0.34 -14.62 8.28
N ASP A 84 -1.24 -14.92 9.22
CA ASP A 84 -1.41 -16.26 9.80
C ASP A 84 -2.22 -17.23 8.91
N ALA A 85 -2.40 -16.87 7.64
CA ALA A 85 -3.04 -17.66 6.60
C ALA A 85 -4.54 -17.90 6.83
N LYS A 86 -5.25 -16.86 7.30
CA LYS A 86 -6.70 -16.86 7.40
C LYS A 86 -7.31 -15.79 6.53
N ILE A 87 -8.52 -16.07 6.09
CA ILE A 87 -9.41 -15.09 5.47
C ILE A 87 -10.61 -14.95 6.39
N TYR A 88 -10.90 -13.73 6.80
CA TYR A 88 -12.10 -13.35 7.53
C TYR A 88 -13.07 -12.63 6.60
N VAL A 89 -14.37 -12.79 6.84
CA VAL A 89 -15.39 -11.90 6.29
C VAL A 89 -15.90 -11.00 7.41
N ILE A 90 -15.96 -9.70 7.13
CA ILE A 90 -16.57 -8.68 7.98
C ILE A 90 -17.87 -8.23 7.30
N ASP A 91 -19.00 -8.44 7.96
CA ASP A 91 -20.31 -8.00 7.48
C ASP A 91 -20.57 -6.52 7.84
N GLU A 92 -21.63 -5.94 7.28
CA GLU A 92 -22.01 -4.52 7.50
C GLU A 92 -22.25 -4.18 8.98
N ASP A 93 -22.71 -5.16 9.77
CA ASP A 93 -22.90 -5.02 11.22
C ASP A 93 -21.59 -5.17 12.03
N ALA A 94 -20.45 -5.19 11.34
CA ALA A 94 -19.11 -5.43 11.87
C ALA A 94 -18.90 -6.83 12.48
N SER A 95 -19.83 -7.77 12.27
CA SER A 95 -19.61 -9.14 12.70
C SER A 95 -18.50 -9.78 11.87
N ARG A 96 -17.65 -10.54 12.55
CA ARG A 96 -16.48 -11.20 11.96
C ARG A 96 -16.66 -12.71 11.96
N THR A 97 -16.53 -13.32 10.79
CA THR A 97 -16.58 -14.78 10.60
C THR A 97 -15.29 -15.26 9.93
N LEU A 98 -14.76 -16.41 10.35
CA LEU A 98 -13.69 -17.08 9.61
C LEU A 98 -14.26 -17.57 8.28
N PHE A 99 -13.83 -16.96 7.19
CA PHE A 99 -14.27 -17.29 5.84
C PHE A 99 -13.57 -18.56 5.35
N HIS A 100 -12.24 -18.61 5.48
CA HIS A 100 -11.41 -19.76 5.12
C HIS A 100 -10.12 -19.79 5.94
N ASP A 101 -9.69 -20.99 6.34
CA ASP A 101 -8.35 -21.26 6.85
C ASP A 101 -7.53 -21.86 5.71
N LEU A 102 -6.51 -21.14 5.26
CA LEU A 102 -5.70 -21.53 4.12
C LEU A 102 -4.71 -22.65 4.48
N LEU A 103 -4.64 -23.10 5.73
CA LEU A 103 -3.83 -24.23 6.18
C LEU A 103 -4.66 -25.53 6.35
N ASP A 104 -5.98 -25.48 6.21
CA ASP A 104 -6.90 -26.60 6.46
C ASP A 104 -7.26 -27.35 5.15
N PRO A 105 -7.43 -28.68 5.21
CA PRO A 105 -6.47 -29.71 4.82
C PRO A 105 -6.28 -29.88 3.29
N LEU A 106 -6.76 -28.93 2.49
CA LEU A 106 -6.69 -28.91 1.03
C LEU A 106 -5.44 -28.18 0.50
N VAL A 107 -4.72 -27.45 1.36
CA VAL A 107 -3.56 -26.63 1.01
C VAL A 107 -2.43 -26.98 1.97
N THR A 108 -1.53 -27.87 1.55
CA THR A 108 -0.52 -28.46 2.45
C THR A 108 0.78 -27.67 2.56
N GLU A 109 0.94 -26.52 1.87
CA GLU A 109 2.28 -25.99 1.60
C GLU A 109 2.47 -24.47 1.76
N ILE A 110 1.48 -23.74 2.29
CA ILE A 110 1.67 -22.32 2.66
C ILE A 110 2.65 -22.21 3.81
N SER A 111 3.61 -21.29 3.67
CA SER A 111 4.59 -21.00 4.71
C SER A 111 4.23 -19.70 5.43
N PRO A 112 3.58 -19.76 6.61
CA PRO A 112 3.49 -18.60 7.49
C PRO A 112 4.87 -18.17 8.02
N ARG A 113 5.95 -18.90 7.70
CA ARG A 113 7.34 -18.55 8.05
C ARG A 113 7.98 -17.54 7.09
N PHE A 114 7.41 -17.33 5.90
CA PHE A 114 8.01 -16.53 4.82
C PHE A 114 7.03 -15.48 4.28
N TYR A 115 6.44 -14.66 5.16
CA TYR A 115 5.50 -13.57 4.82
C TYR A 115 4.05 -13.96 4.45
N GLY A 116 3.66 -15.24 4.59
CA GLY A 116 2.25 -15.65 4.58
C GLY A 116 1.48 -15.26 3.31
N PRO A 117 0.14 -15.23 3.34
CA PRO A 117 -0.67 -14.67 2.24
C PRO A 117 -0.71 -13.14 2.26
N ILE A 118 -0.59 -12.52 1.09
CA ILE A 118 -0.20 -11.09 0.99
C ILE A 118 -1.31 -10.20 0.41
N SER A 119 -2.15 -10.73 -0.50
CA SER A 119 -3.20 -9.98 -1.16
C SER A 119 -4.44 -10.83 -1.42
N ILE A 120 -5.58 -10.16 -1.50
CA ILE A 120 -6.87 -10.73 -1.84
C ILE A 120 -7.66 -9.79 -2.75
N ALA A 121 -8.23 -10.32 -3.83
CA ALA A 121 -9.07 -9.54 -4.74
C ALA A 121 -10.25 -10.36 -5.24
N ALA A 122 -11.41 -9.71 -5.42
CA ALA A 122 -12.58 -10.33 -6.03
C ALA A 122 -12.68 -9.94 -7.52
N HIS A 123 -13.09 -10.89 -8.35
CA HIS A 123 -13.44 -10.60 -9.74
C HIS A 123 -14.56 -9.54 -9.79
N PRO A 124 -14.58 -8.59 -10.74
CA PRO A 124 -15.64 -7.58 -10.84
C PRO A 124 -17.05 -8.19 -10.90
N ASP A 125 -17.20 -9.30 -11.63
CA ASP A 125 -18.43 -10.13 -11.67
C ASP A 125 -18.56 -11.17 -10.53
N PHE A 126 -17.96 -10.96 -9.36
CA PHE A 126 -17.99 -11.92 -8.23
C PHE A 126 -19.42 -12.37 -7.90
N LYS A 127 -20.38 -11.45 -7.95
CA LYS A 127 -21.81 -11.77 -7.71
C LYS A 127 -22.34 -12.86 -8.63
N GLN A 128 -21.83 -12.95 -9.85
CA GLN A 128 -22.27 -13.88 -10.88
C GLN A 128 -21.39 -15.13 -10.93
N ASN A 129 -20.09 -15.00 -10.72
CA ASN A 129 -19.12 -16.08 -10.95
C ASN A 129 -18.47 -16.65 -9.68
N GLY A 130 -18.64 -16.00 -8.53
CA GLY A 130 -18.06 -16.39 -7.24
C GLY A 130 -16.54 -16.43 -7.22
N ARG A 131 -15.86 -15.70 -8.11
CA ARG A 131 -14.41 -15.76 -8.27
C ARG A 131 -13.68 -14.72 -7.43
N PHE A 132 -12.78 -15.17 -6.57
CA PHE A 132 -11.79 -14.33 -5.90
C PHE A 132 -10.41 -14.96 -5.98
N TYR A 133 -9.39 -14.18 -5.68
CA TYR A 133 -7.99 -14.51 -5.92
C TYR A 133 -7.15 -14.14 -4.71
N THR A 134 -6.08 -14.91 -4.50
CA THR A 134 -5.13 -14.66 -3.41
C THR A 134 -3.70 -14.77 -3.93
N ILE A 135 -2.80 -14.02 -3.30
CA ILE A 135 -1.37 -14.26 -3.38
C ILE A 135 -0.96 -15.00 -2.11
N GLU A 136 -0.42 -16.20 -2.25
CA GLU A 136 0.01 -17.07 -1.16
C GLU A 136 1.50 -17.40 -1.30
N THR A 137 2.28 -17.26 -0.22
CA THR A 137 3.67 -17.72 -0.19
C THR A 137 3.77 -19.17 0.29
N GLU A 138 4.43 -20.00 -0.51
CA GLU A 138 4.69 -21.40 -0.29
C GLU A 138 6.18 -21.70 -0.11
N LEU A 139 6.48 -22.85 0.48
CA LEU A 139 7.86 -23.35 0.56
C LEU A 139 8.48 -23.54 -0.84
N GLN A 140 9.80 -23.62 -0.88
CA GLN A 140 10.49 -23.96 -2.11
C GLN A 140 10.09 -25.36 -2.63
N ASN A 141 9.96 -25.49 -3.95
CA ASN A 141 9.73 -26.74 -4.69
C ASN A 141 8.36 -27.40 -4.47
N THR A 142 7.35 -26.63 -4.10
CA THR A 142 5.95 -27.06 -3.97
C THR A 142 5.27 -27.20 -5.34
N GLY A 143 5.70 -26.40 -6.32
CA GLY A 143 5.32 -26.53 -7.72
C GLY A 143 6.43 -26.21 -8.72
N THR A 144 6.11 -26.35 -10.01
CA THR A 144 7.00 -25.90 -11.10
C THR A 144 6.71 -24.43 -11.37
N PRO A 145 7.65 -23.51 -11.08
CA PRO A 145 7.42 -22.09 -11.26
C PRO A 145 7.40 -21.70 -12.75
N ASP A 146 6.53 -20.76 -13.07
CA ASP A 146 6.42 -20.09 -14.38
C ASP A 146 7.63 -19.19 -14.64
N PHE A 147 8.10 -18.53 -13.58
CA PHE A 147 9.26 -17.65 -13.58
C PHE A 147 10.18 -18.04 -12.43
N ARG A 148 11.47 -18.16 -12.71
CA ARG A 148 12.42 -18.71 -11.74
C ARG A 148 13.62 -17.80 -11.57
N GLN A 149 13.76 -17.26 -10.36
CA GLN A 149 15.02 -16.71 -9.88
C GLN A 149 15.35 -17.29 -8.50
N GLY A 150 16.62 -17.66 -8.32
CA GLY A 150 17.11 -18.26 -7.09
C GLY A 150 16.26 -19.44 -6.57
N SER A 151 16.14 -19.55 -5.25
CA SER A 151 15.76 -20.81 -4.62
C SER A 151 15.17 -20.66 -3.20
N ASP A 152 14.63 -19.50 -2.82
CA ASP A 152 14.19 -19.24 -1.44
C ASP A 152 12.79 -19.81 -1.15
N HIS A 153 11.75 -19.25 -1.78
CA HIS A 153 10.35 -19.65 -1.62
C HIS A 153 9.56 -19.44 -2.93
N GLN A 154 8.28 -19.77 -2.97
CA GLN A 154 7.44 -19.59 -4.15
C GLN A 154 6.20 -18.77 -3.82
N ASP A 155 5.95 -17.70 -4.57
CA ASP A 155 4.68 -17.00 -4.51
C ASP A 155 3.73 -17.57 -5.55
N VAL A 156 2.47 -17.74 -5.15
CA VAL A 156 1.46 -18.39 -5.96
C VAL A 156 0.19 -17.56 -5.98
N LEU A 157 -0.23 -17.22 -7.19
CA LEU A 157 -1.52 -16.62 -7.46
C LEU A 157 -2.56 -17.72 -7.63
N TYR A 158 -3.51 -17.78 -6.71
CA TYR A 158 -4.63 -18.72 -6.76
C TYR A 158 -5.93 -18.03 -7.13
N GLU A 159 -6.76 -18.76 -7.86
CA GLU A 159 -8.17 -18.49 -8.07
C GLU A 159 -9.01 -19.44 -7.22
N TYR A 160 -10.07 -18.90 -6.61
CA TYR A 160 -11.15 -19.62 -5.97
C TYR A 160 -12.46 -19.29 -6.66
N ALA A 161 -13.25 -20.30 -7.04
CA ALA A 161 -14.56 -20.13 -7.64
C ALA A 161 -15.64 -20.78 -6.77
N MET A 162 -16.45 -19.96 -6.10
CA MET A 162 -17.56 -20.38 -5.23
C MET A 162 -18.81 -20.71 -6.05
N ALA A 163 -19.47 -21.82 -5.72
CA ALA A 163 -20.78 -22.15 -6.29
C ALA A 163 -21.89 -21.22 -5.79
N ASP A 164 -21.83 -20.80 -4.53
CA ASP A 164 -22.71 -19.81 -3.92
C ASP A 164 -21.89 -18.61 -3.41
N PRO A 165 -21.79 -17.51 -4.19
CA PRO A 165 -21.06 -16.31 -3.77
C PRO A 165 -21.66 -15.64 -2.53
N SER A 166 -22.90 -15.94 -2.13
CA SER A 166 -23.52 -15.34 -0.93
C SER A 166 -23.09 -15.99 0.39
N ALA A 167 -22.36 -17.11 0.34
CA ALA A 167 -21.87 -17.78 1.54
C ALA A 167 -20.82 -16.94 2.28
N ASN A 168 -20.86 -16.96 3.62
CA ASN A 168 -19.88 -16.29 4.49
C ASN A 168 -18.73 -17.21 4.92
N SER A 169 -18.65 -18.42 4.36
CA SER A 169 -17.52 -19.33 4.51
C SER A 169 -17.42 -20.29 3.34
N LEU A 170 -16.19 -20.65 2.93
CA LEU A 170 -15.97 -21.69 1.93
C LEU A 170 -16.44 -23.08 2.40
N SER A 171 -16.58 -23.30 3.71
CA SER A 171 -17.16 -24.55 4.23
C SER A 171 -18.66 -24.69 3.96
N GLN A 172 -19.34 -23.59 3.62
CA GLN A 172 -20.79 -23.53 3.38
C GLN A 172 -21.15 -23.66 1.90
N THR A 173 -20.17 -23.61 0.99
CA THR A 173 -20.38 -23.71 -0.47
C THR A 173 -19.40 -24.70 -1.08
N ALA A 174 -19.78 -25.34 -2.20
CA ALA A 174 -18.78 -25.97 -3.05
C ALA A 174 -17.88 -24.87 -3.66
N PHE A 175 -16.61 -25.16 -3.84
CA PHE A 175 -15.69 -24.27 -4.55
C PHE A 175 -14.62 -25.06 -5.29
N VAL A 176 -13.95 -24.40 -6.24
CA VAL A 176 -12.77 -24.90 -6.94
C VAL A 176 -11.61 -23.96 -6.66
N LYS A 177 -10.44 -24.51 -6.31
CA LYS A 177 -9.16 -23.77 -6.25
C LYS A 177 -8.33 -24.11 -7.49
N ARG A 178 -7.76 -23.10 -8.14
CA ARG A 178 -6.92 -23.22 -9.34
C ARG A 178 -5.69 -22.33 -9.23
N GLU A 179 -4.52 -22.87 -9.50
CA GLU A 179 -3.28 -22.09 -9.63
C GLU A 179 -3.27 -21.36 -10.98
N LEU A 180 -2.97 -20.05 -10.97
CA LEU A 180 -2.81 -19.25 -12.19
C LEU A 180 -1.34 -18.99 -12.51
N LEU A 181 -0.57 -18.54 -11.54
CA LEU A 181 0.80 -18.08 -11.73
C LEU A 181 1.65 -18.45 -10.52
N ARG A 182 2.85 -18.96 -10.76
CA ARG A 182 3.82 -19.31 -9.73
C ARG A 182 5.18 -18.69 -10.01
N VAL A 183 5.71 -17.94 -9.06
CA VAL A 183 7.02 -17.27 -9.17
C VAL A 183 7.94 -17.80 -8.09
N GLN A 184 9.09 -18.36 -8.48
CA GLN A 184 10.14 -18.72 -7.54
C GLN A 184 10.94 -17.46 -7.19
N GLN A 185 10.93 -17.12 -5.91
CA GLN A 185 11.60 -15.95 -5.36
C GLN A 185 13.07 -16.27 -5.05
N PRO A 186 14.00 -15.35 -5.37
CA PRO A 186 15.43 -15.53 -5.10
C PRO A 186 15.80 -15.26 -3.65
N HIS A 187 15.03 -14.38 -3.01
CA HIS A 187 15.22 -13.91 -1.65
C HIS A 187 13.86 -13.76 -0.98
N ARG A 188 13.91 -13.50 0.33
CA ARG A 188 12.72 -13.46 1.17
C ARG A 188 11.88 -12.17 0.99
N ASP A 189 12.50 -11.10 0.52
CA ASP A 189 11.94 -9.74 0.49
C ASP A 189 11.66 -9.29 -0.96
N HIS A 190 10.74 -8.31 -1.13
CA HIS A 190 10.24 -7.77 -2.41
C HIS A 190 9.61 -8.83 -3.33
N ASN A 191 8.54 -9.42 -2.81
CA ASN A 191 7.83 -10.55 -3.38
C ASN A 191 6.70 -10.09 -4.34
N MET A 192 5.80 -11.01 -4.69
CA MET A 192 4.52 -10.65 -5.32
C MET A 192 3.60 -10.02 -4.28
N ASN A 193 3.11 -8.79 -4.52
CA ASN A 193 2.44 -8.01 -3.47
C ASN A 193 0.92 -7.91 -3.65
N ASP A 194 0.42 -7.50 -4.82
CA ASP A 194 -0.99 -7.12 -4.96
C ASP A 194 -1.65 -7.52 -6.28
N ILE A 195 -2.99 -7.58 -6.24
CA ILE A 195 -3.86 -7.90 -7.37
C ILE A 195 -4.89 -6.76 -7.54
N ALA A 196 -4.98 -6.20 -8.75
CA ALA A 196 -6.02 -5.22 -9.07
C ALA A 196 -6.75 -5.59 -10.37
N PHE A 197 -8.08 -5.53 -10.36
CA PHE A 197 -8.88 -5.82 -11.55
C PHE A 197 -9.16 -4.58 -12.38
N MET A 198 -8.85 -4.64 -13.66
CA MET A 198 -9.27 -3.67 -14.66
C MET A 198 -10.74 -3.89 -15.04
N ALA A 199 -11.37 -2.83 -15.57
CA ALA A 199 -12.79 -2.85 -15.94
C ALA A 199 -13.15 -3.88 -17.02
N ASP A 200 -12.18 -4.36 -17.79
CA ASP A 200 -12.35 -5.38 -18.83
C ASP A 200 -12.24 -6.82 -18.30
N GLY A 201 -12.01 -7.01 -17.00
CA GLY A 201 -11.85 -8.31 -16.36
C GLY A 201 -10.42 -8.87 -16.37
N THR A 202 -9.47 -8.16 -16.99
CA THR A 202 -8.04 -8.47 -16.85
C THR A 202 -7.54 -8.03 -15.48
N MET A 203 -6.48 -8.67 -14.98
CA MET A 203 -5.88 -8.37 -13.68
C MET A 203 -4.45 -7.87 -13.83
N LEU A 204 -4.12 -6.86 -13.04
CA LEU A 204 -2.77 -6.42 -12.76
C LEU A 204 -2.24 -7.20 -11.56
N VAL A 205 -0.98 -7.60 -11.62
CA VAL A 205 -0.27 -8.26 -10.52
C VAL A 205 1.04 -7.50 -10.29
N ALA A 206 1.28 -7.11 -9.04
CA ALA A 206 2.48 -6.38 -8.64
C ALA A 206 3.59 -7.34 -8.21
N LEU A 207 4.77 -7.22 -8.81
CA LEU A 207 5.95 -8.04 -8.49
C LEU A 207 7.14 -7.16 -8.14
N GLY A 208 7.64 -7.30 -6.91
CA GLY A 208 8.90 -6.72 -6.48
C GLY A 208 10.11 -7.28 -7.23
N ASP A 209 11.26 -6.66 -7.01
CA ASP A 209 12.51 -6.98 -7.68
C ASP A 209 13.21 -8.24 -7.13
N GLY A 210 12.63 -8.88 -6.11
CA GLY A 210 13.18 -10.05 -5.41
C GLY A 210 14.39 -9.72 -4.54
N GLN A 211 14.38 -8.59 -3.83
CA GLN A 211 15.47 -8.09 -2.96
C GLN A 211 16.78 -7.96 -3.71
N ASN A 212 16.77 -7.13 -4.74
CA ASN A 212 17.93 -6.86 -5.57
C ASN A 212 18.95 -5.91 -4.92
N THR A 213 19.18 -6.03 -3.61
CA THR A 213 20.22 -5.25 -2.93
C THR A 213 21.56 -5.86 -3.28
N GLY A 214 22.24 -5.28 -4.27
CA GLY A 214 23.59 -5.64 -4.68
C GLY A 214 24.52 -5.80 -3.49
N ALA A 215 24.61 -7.04 -2.96
CA ALA A 215 25.73 -7.45 -2.17
C ALA A 215 26.95 -7.19 -3.05
N ALA A 216 27.80 -6.26 -2.60
CA ALA A 216 28.92 -5.71 -3.35
C ALA A 216 29.57 -6.76 -4.26
N GLY A 217 29.26 -6.72 -5.56
CA GLY A 217 29.81 -7.66 -6.54
C GLY A 217 28.86 -8.17 -7.63
N ASP A 218 27.53 -8.05 -7.49
CA ASP A 218 26.60 -8.54 -8.52
C ASP A 218 26.05 -7.41 -9.40
N ALA A 219 26.86 -6.96 -10.36
CA ALA A 219 26.47 -5.96 -11.35
C ALA A 219 25.38 -6.47 -12.32
N GLU A 220 25.13 -7.79 -12.37
CA GLU A 220 24.09 -8.40 -13.21
C GLU A 220 22.73 -8.47 -12.50
N GLY A 221 22.72 -8.55 -11.17
CA GLY A 221 21.49 -8.53 -10.37
C GLY A 221 20.70 -7.23 -10.56
N GLN A 222 21.38 -6.08 -10.49
CA GLN A 222 20.81 -4.72 -10.47
C GLN A 222 20.05 -4.28 -11.74
N LEU A 223 19.83 -5.13 -12.74
CA LEU A 223 19.15 -4.71 -13.98
C LEU A 223 17.90 -5.52 -14.30
N ARG A 224 17.39 -6.36 -13.38
CA ARG A 224 16.15 -7.13 -13.61
C ARG A 224 14.91 -6.26 -13.76
N SER A 225 14.74 -5.25 -12.91
CA SER A 225 13.57 -4.36 -12.96
C SER A 225 13.40 -3.67 -14.32
N PRO A 226 14.45 -3.15 -14.98
CA PRO A 226 14.31 -2.62 -16.33
C PRO A 226 14.41 -3.65 -17.46
N ASP A 227 14.84 -4.89 -17.20
CA ASP A 227 14.96 -5.94 -18.23
C ASP A 227 13.56 -6.49 -18.61
N PRO A 228 13.12 -6.35 -19.88
CA PRO A 228 11.82 -6.85 -20.31
C PRO A 228 11.77 -8.38 -20.48
N SER A 229 12.88 -9.10 -20.34
CA SER A 229 12.92 -10.57 -20.33
C SER A 229 12.74 -11.17 -18.93
N GLU A 230 12.68 -10.33 -17.88
CA GLU A 230 12.54 -10.69 -16.48
C GLU A 230 11.21 -10.24 -15.88
N VAL A 231 10.62 -11.05 -14.99
CA VAL A 231 9.31 -10.76 -14.37
C VAL A 231 9.40 -9.90 -13.11
N PHE A 232 10.60 -9.77 -12.55
CA PHE A 232 10.85 -9.07 -11.29
C PHE A 232 10.88 -7.55 -11.51
N GLY A 233 10.38 -6.79 -10.53
CA GLY A 233 10.29 -5.34 -10.59
C GLY A 233 9.34 -4.83 -11.67
N LYS A 234 8.17 -5.48 -11.77
CA LYS A 234 7.16 -5.27 -12.82
C LYS A 234 5.77 -5.14 -12.22
N ILE A 235 4.92 -4.44 -12.96
CA ILE A 235 3.48 -4.71 -12.93
C ILE A 235 3.19 -5.53 -14.19
N ILE A 236 2.60 -6.71 -14.01
CA ILE A 236 2.17 -7.56 -15.13
C ILE A 236 0.65 -7.49 -15.28
N ARG A 237 0.13 -7.68 -16.50
CA ARG A 237 -1.30 -7.76 -16.79
C ARG A 237 -1.62 -9.09 -17.46
N ILE A 238 -2.53 -9.86 -16.87
CA ILE A 238 -2.97 -11.16 -17.38
C ILE A 238 -4.50 -11.24 -17.47
N ASP A 239 -5.02 -12.09 -18.34
CA ASP A 239 -6.42 -12.51 -18.35
C ASP A 239 -6.58 -13.78 -17.51
N PRO A 240 -7.22 -13.74 -16.33
CA PRO A 240 -7.38 -14.94 -15.49
C PRO A 240 -8.29 -16.02 -16.10
N LEU A 241 -9.09 -15.68 -17.10
CA LEU A 241 -10.01 -16.60 -17.79
C LEU A 241 -9.44 -17.13 -19.11
N GLY A 242 -8.35 -16.55 -19.60
CA GLY A 242 -7.64 -16.98 -20.79
C GLY A 242 -6.74 -18.20 -20.56
N SER A 243 -6.07 -18.64 -21.62
CA SER A 243 -5.23 -19.85 -21.59
C SER A 243 -4.07 -19.85 -22.59
N ASP A 244 -3.72 -18.69 -23.14
CA ASP A 244 -2.62 -18.53 -24.11
C ASP A 244 -1.32 -18.02 -23.47
N GLY A 245 -1.29 -17.90 -22.14
CA GLY A 245 -0.07 -17.71 -21.34
C GLY A 245 0.80 -18.97 -21.28
N ARG A 246 2.02 -18.83 -20.76
CA ARG A 246 3.08 -19.86 -20.84
C ARG A 246 2.73 -21.22 -20.21
N ASN A 247 1.89 -21.24 -19.19
CA ASN A 247 1.44 -22.46 -18.51
C ASN A 247 0.03 -22.90 -18.94
N GLY A 248 -0.64 -22.12 -19.80
CA GLY A 248 -2.01 -22.34 -20.22
C GLY A 248 -3.08 -22.15 -19.14
N ALA A 249 -2.73 -21.61 -17.97
CA ALA A 249 -3.65 -21.39 -16.85
C ALA A 249 -4.27 -19.98 -16.83
N TYR A 250 -3.64 -19.04 -17.53
CA TYR A 250 -4.09 -17.66 -17.76
C TYR A 250 -3.83 -17.27 -19.23
N GLY A 251 -4.36 -16.12 -19.64
CA GLY A 251 -4.15 -15.54 -20.96
C GLY A 251 -3.37 -14.24 -20.98
N ILE A 252 -2.92 -13.86 -22.17
CA ILE A 252 -2.19 -12.62 -22.43
C ILE A 252 -3.11 -11.63 -23.15
N PRO A 253 -3.46 -10.49 -22.54
CA PRO A 253 -4.18 -9.44 -23.24
C PRO A 253 -3.42 -8.99 -24.50
N ALA A 254 -4.10 -8.99 -25.65
CA ALA A 254 -3.46 -8.71 -26.95
C ALA A 254 -2.93 -7.27 -27.07
N ASP A 255 -3.45 -6.36 -26.25
CA ASP A 255 -3.05 -4.96 -26.12
C ASP A 255 -1.97 -4.73 -25.06
N ASN A 256 -1.41 -5.80 -24.45
CA ASN A 256 -0.26 -5.64 -23.56
C ASN A 256 0.92 -5.00 -24.31
N PRO A 257 1.62 -4.02 -23.70
CA PRO A 257 2.69 -3.27 -24.36
C PRO A 257 3.85 -4.13 -24.90
N PHE A 258 4.07 -5.30 -24.29
CA PHE A 258 5.18 -6.20 -24.63
C PHE A 258 4.75 -7.47 -25.37
N ALA A 259 3.46 -7.70 -25.62
CA ALA A 259 2.94 -8.96 -26.18
C ALA A 259 3.54 -9.34 -27.55
N GLY A 260 3.94 -8.35 -28.35
CA GLY A 260 4.53 -8.54 -29.68
C GLY A 260 6.04 -8.33 -29.76
N ILE A 261 6.72 -8.08 -28.64
CA ILE A 261 8.14 -7.70 -28.63
C ILE A 261 8.99 -8.95 -28.45
N ALA A 262 9.80 -9.28 -29.47
CA ALA A 262 10.66 -10.45 -29.44
C ALA A 262 11.66 -10.39 -28.27
N GLY A 263 11.65 -11.41 -27.41
CA GLY A 263 12.53 -11.51 -26.24
C GLY A 263 11.99 -10.83 -24.98
N ALA A 264 10.88 -10.08 -25.07
CA ALA A 264 10.18 -9.56 -23.91
C ALA A 264 9.16 -10.58 -23.38
N LEU A 265 8.84 -10.47 -22.09
CA LEU A 265 7.72 -11.16 -21.48
C LEU A 265 6.42 -10.48 -21.89
N PRO A 266 5.49 -11.20 -22.55
CA PRO A 266 4.24 -10.62 -23.02
C PRO A 266 3.29 -10.20 -21.89
N GLU A 267 3.53 -10.67 -20.66
CA GLU A 267 2.77 -10.34 -19.46
C GLU A 267 3.02 -8.90 -18.97
N ILE A 268 4.14 -8.25 -19.33
CA ILE A 268 4.54 -6.96 -18.76
C ILE A 268 3.55 -5.84 -19.14
N TYR A 269 3.13 -5.07 -18.14
CA TYR A 269 2.38 -3.82 -18.29
C TYR A 269 3.30 -2.61 -18.09
N THR A 270 4.04 -2.57 -16.98
CA THR A 270 5.08 -1.56 -16.69
C THR A 270 6.32 -2.22 -16.09
N LEU A 271 7.46 -1.52 -16.13
CA LEU A 271 8.74 -2.01 -15.63
C LEU A 271 9.50 -0.95 -14.82
N GLY A 272 10.64 -1.35 -14.24
CA GLY A 272 11.48 -0.44 -13.48
C GLY A 272 10.93 -0.13 -12.10
N HIS A 273 10.25 -1.11 -11.48
CA HIS A 273 9.78 -1.00 -10.10
C HIS A 273 10.73 -1.72 -9.14
N ARG A 274 10.81 -1.23 -7.90
CA ARG A 274 11.50 -1.86 -6.78
C ARG A 274 10.59 -2.84 -6.04
N ASN A 275 9.58 -2.30 -5.37
CA ASN A 275 8.67 -3.07 -4.54
C ASN A 275 7.27 -2.43 -4.59
N PRO A 276 6.56 -2.54 -5.73
CA PRO A 276 5.22 -2.00 -5.87
C PRO A 276 4.29 -2.76 -4.92
N PHE A 277 3.71 -2.08 -3.93
CA PHE A 277 3.07 -2.70 -2.77
C PHE A 277 1.56 -2.84 -2.91
N ARG A 278 0.79 -1.74 -3.05
CA ARG A 278 -0.65 -1.80 -3.40
C ARG A 278 -0.92 -1.11 -4.72
N VAL A 279 -1.76 -1.72 -5.53
CA VAL A 279 -2.21 -1.22 -6.83
C VAL A 279 -3.71 -0.97 -6.77
N THR A 280 -4.15 0.23 -7.11
CA THR A 280 -5.57 0.55 -7.19
C THR A 280 -5.93 1.19 -8.52
N ILE A 281 -7.21 1.11 -8.88
CA ILE A 281 -7.72 1.69 -10.12
C ILE A 281 -8.82 2.66 -9.74
N ASP A 282 -8.67 3.91 -10.16
CA ASP A 282 -9.73 4.89 -9.99
C ASP A 282 -10.92 4.52 -10.88
N SER A 283 -12.07 4.26 -10.26
CA SER A 283 -13.28 3.81 -10.95
C SER A 283 -13.85 4.84 -11.92
N LEU A 284 -13.50 6.13 -11.78
CA LEU A 284 -13.99 7.20 -12.65
C LEU A 284 -13.09 7.44 -13.87
N THR A 285 -11.78 7.51 -13.68
CA THR A 285 -10.82 7.85 -14.75
C THR A 285 -10.14 6.64 -15.37
N ALA A 286 -10.22 5.47 -14.72
CA ALA A 286 -9.42 4.28 -15.00
C ALA A 286 -7.91 4.49 -14.85
N GLU A 287 -7.47 5.56 -14.17
CA GLU A 287 -6.07 5.72 -13.77
C GLU A 287 -5.67 4.62 -12.79
N ILE A 288 -4.52 4.03 -13.03
CA ILE A 288 -3.95 2.98 -12.19
C ILE A 288 -2.89 3.64 -11.30
N TRP A 289 -3.06 3.49 -9.99
CA TRP A 289 -2.15 4.02 -8.99
C TRP A 289 -1.38 2.88 -8.34
N VAL A 290 -0.14 3.15 -7.96
CA VAL A 290 0.67 2.22 -7.16
C VAL A 290 1.40 2.99 -6.06
N GLY A 291 1.39 2.45 -4.84
CA GLY A 291 2.37 2.81 -3.81
C GLY A 291 3.58 1.90 -3.93
N GLU A 292 4.79 2.46 -3.93
CA GLU A 292 6.02 1.73 -4.14
C GLU A 292 7.01 1.99 -3.02
N VAL A 293 7.49 0.89 -2.41
CA VAL A 293 8.39 0.99 -1.26
C VAL A 293 9.82 1.26 -1.68
N GLY A 294 10.40 2.32 -1.13
CA GLY A 294 11.77 2.78 -1.33
C GLY A 294 12.84 1.86 -0.75
N GLN A 295 14.10 2.04 -1.17
CA GLN A 295 15.23 1.28 -0.65
C GLN A 295 15.78 1.84 0.65
N ARG A 296 15.95 3.16 0.71
CA ARG A 296 16.68 3.83 1.78
C ARG A 296 16.20 5.24 2.06
N THR A 297 15.73 5.96 1.05
CA THR A 297 15.59 7.41 1.18
C THR A 297 14.20 7.89 0.83
N VAL A 298 13.58 7.39 -0.24
CA VAL A 298 12.34 7.97 -0.77
C VAL A 298 11.31 6.90 -1.05
N GLU A 299 10.10 7.15 -0.58
CA GLU A 299 8.89 6.39 -0.86
C GLU A 299 8.10 7.06 -2.00
N GLU A 300 7.44 6.27 -2.85
CA GLU A 300 6.85 6.76 -4.11
C GLU A 300 5.39 6.39 -4.32
N PHE A 301 4.65 7.27 -5.00
CA PHE A 301 3.33 6.97 -5.56
C PHE A 301 3.26 7.35 -7.03
N ASN A 302 2.95 6.36 -7.85
CA ASN A 302 3.05 6.43 -9.30
C ASN A 302 1.67 6.25 -9.95
N VAL A 303 1.40 7.01 -11.02
CA VAL A 303 0.30 6.70 -11.96
C VAL A 303 0.87 5.88 -13.11
N LEU A 304 0.39 4.64 -13.24
CA LEU A 304 0.92 3.67 -14.18
C LEU A 304 0.47 3.95 -15.62
N ARG A 305 1.45 4.01 -16.52
CA ARG A 305 1.25 4.18 -17.96
C ARG A 305 1.77 2.95 -18.72
N PRO A 306 0.98 2.34 -19.61
CA PRO A 306 1.40 1.12 -20.30
C PRO A 306 2.74 1.29 -21.01
N GLY A 307 3.65 0.34 -20.81
CA GLY A 307 4.95 0.26 -21.47
C GLY A 307 6.04 1.15 -20.87
N GLN A 308 5.72 1.95 -19.85
CA GLN A 308 6.68 2.88 -19.25
C GLN A 308 7.61 2.21 -18.23
N ASN A 309 8.73 2.88 -17.97
CA ASN A 309 9.78 2.47 -17.06
C ASN A 309 9.88 3.49 -15.90
N TYR A 310 9.74 3.01 -14.67
CA TYR A 310 9.74 3.83 -13.44
C TYR A 310 11.13 3.97 -12.80
N GLY A 311 12.18 3.58 -13.54
CA GLY A 311 13.54 4.00 -13.27
C GLY A 311 14.32 3.14 -12.29
N TRP A 312 13.71 2.33 -11.43
CA TRP A 312 14.46 1.47 -10.50
C TRP A 312 15.33 0.44 -11.25
N PRO A 313 16.59 0.20 -10.81
CA PRO A 313 17.28 0.77 -9.64
C PRO A 313 18.20 1.95 -9.95
N ARG A 314 17.90 2.70 -11.01
CA ARG A 314 18.63 3.92 -11.38
C ARG A 314 18.03 5.15 -10.71
N LYS A 315 16.74 5.12 -10.40
CA LYS A 315 16.04 6.14 -9.63
C LYS A 315 15.45 5.55 -8.34
N GLU A 316 15.38 6.39 -7.32
CA GLU A 316 14.60 6.23 -6.09
C GLU A 316 13.95 7.60 -5.83
N GLY A 317 12.64 7.66 -5.98
CA GLY A 317 11.88 8.89 -6.19
C GLY A 317 12.29 9.62 -7.46
N SER A 318 12.23 10.94 -7.37
CA SER A 318 12.78 11.85 -8.37
C SER A 318 14.31 11.88 -8.41
N PHE A 319 15.00 11.14 -7.53
CA PHE A 319 16.47 11.18 -7.37
C PHE A 319 17.19 10.04 -8.10
N LEU A 320 18.45 10.27 -8.45
CA LEU A 320 19.34 9.22 -8.92
C LEU A 320 19.78 8.35 -7.75
N PHE A 321 19.71 7.03 -7.90
CA PHE A 321 20.08 6.05 -6.87
C PHE A 321 21.42 5.37 -7.19
N GLY A 322 22.27 5.19 -6.17
CA GLY A 322 23.50 4.41 -6.29
C GLY A 322 24.64 5.12 -7.04
N VAL A 323 24.59 6.46 -7.12
CA VAL A 323 25.63 7.30 -7.71
C VAL A 323 26.36 8.08 -6.62
N GLU A 324 27.70 8.04 -6.60
CA GLU A 324 28.47 8.92 -5.72
C GLU A 324 28.15 10.39 -6.03
N ALA A 325 27.91 11.20 -4.98
CA ALA A 325 27.65 12.63 -5.12
C ALA A 325 28.77 13.33 -5.93
N GLY A 326 28.46 13.69 -7.19
CA GLY A 326 29.40 14.33 -8.12
C GLY A 326 29.73 13.51 -9.38
N ASP A 327 29.30 12.24 -9.48
CA ASP A 327 29.38 11.45 -10.72
C ASP A 327 28.02 11.35 -11.43
N VAL A 328 27.58 12.48 -11.96
CA VAL A 328 26.35 12.63 -12.77
C VAL A 328 26.40 11.88 -14.10
N ASN A 329 27.50 11.21 -14.44
CA ASN A 329 27.65 10.44 -15.68
C ASN A 329 27.46 8.93 -15.45
N GLY A 330 27.15 8.49 -14.22
CA GLY A 330 26.98 7.08 -13.89
C GLY A 330 28.26 6.23 -14.03
N ASN A 331 29.43 6.87 -14.03
CA ASN A 331 30.74 6.20 -14.17
C ASN A 331 31.43 5.93 -12.81
N GLY A 332 30.77 6.32 -11.72
CA GLY A 332 31.30 6.28 -10.36
C GLY A 332 31.07 4.92 -9.72
N GLY A 333 31.86 4.59 -8.70
CA GLY A 333 31.61 3.40 -7.90
C GLY A 333 30.19 3.44 -7.32
N ILE A 334 29.51 2.30 -7.33
CA ILE A 334 28.18 2.17 -6.73
C ILE A 334 28.35 2.23 -5.21
N ASP A 335 28.19 3.40 -4.61
CA ASP A 335 27.80 3.48 -3.20
C ASP A 335 26.30 3.24 -3.15
N ASN A 336 25.91 2.04 -2.73
CA ASN A 336 24.53 1.57 -2.74
C ASN A 336 23.65 2.22 -1.67
N ASN A 337 24.10 3.31 -1.04
CA ASN A 337 23.48 3.86 0.16
C ASN A 337 22.92 5.28 0.03
N ASP A 338 23.25 6.02 -1.04
CA ASP A 338 22.87 7.43 -1.16
C ASP A 338 22.09 7.71 -2.45
N VAL A 339 21.17 8.67 -2.34
CA VAL A 339 20.52 9.33 -3.48
C VAL A 339 21.24 10.65 -3.80
N ALA A 340 21.24 11.04 -5.07
CA ALA A 340 21.74 12.34 -5.51
C ALA A 340 20.64 13.08 -6.29
N PRO A 341 20.61 14.42 -6.22
CA PRO A 341 19.71 15.21 -7.07
C PRO A 341 19.89 14.82 -8.53
N ASP A 342 18.77 14.55 -9.20
CA ASP A 342 18.74 14.41 -10.65
C ASP A 342 18.97 15.82 -11.25
N PRO A 343 20.09 16.06 -11.96
CA PRO A 343 20.45 17.41 -12.40
C PRO A 343 19.47 18.02 -13.42
N ASP A 344 18.53 17.25 -13.97
CA ASP A 344 17.54 17.72 -14.96
C ASP A 344 16.10 17.33 -14.56
N LEU A 345 15.67 17.76 -13.36
CA LEU A 345 14.28 17.58 -12.90
C LEU A 345 13.22 18.18 -13.85
N ASP A 346 13.57 19.06 -14.81
CA ASP A 346 12.59 19.60 -15.76
C ASP A 346 13.13 20.20 -17.10
N ALA A 347 12.57 19.66 -18.19
CA ALA A 347 12.19 20.32 -19.45
C ALA A 347 13.27 20.77 -20.46
N ASN A 348 14.57 20.59 -20.23
CA ASN A 348 15.57 21.12 -21.17
C ASN A 348 16.08 20.14 -22.23
N GLY A 349 15.70 18.86 -22.19
CA GLY A 349 15.94 17.90 -23.27
C GLY A 349 17.42 17.74 -23.60
N THR A 350 18.28 17.86 -22.59
CA THR A 350 19.73 17.71 -22.74
C THR A 350 20.23 16.32 -22.35
N GLY A 351 19.43 15.27 -22.57
CA GLY A 351 19.93 13.94 -22.95
C GLY A 351 20.95 13.33 -21.99
N ASP A 352 20.67 13.42 -20.69
CA ASP A 352 21.37 12.61 -19.70
C ASP A 352 20.84 11.17 -19.68
N PHE A 353 21.31 10.35 -18.74
CA PHE A 353 20.96 8.94 -18.66
C PHE A 353 19.47 8.70 -18.34
N ALA A 354 18.80 9.57 -17.58
CA ALA A 354 17.37 9.41 -17.26
C ALA A 354 16.51 9.82 -18.47
N ASP A 355 16.85 10.93 -19.11
CA ASP A 355 16.20 11.45 -20.32
C ASP A 355 16.33 10.48 -21.51
N THR A 356 17.51 9.88 -21.70
CA THR A 356 17.74 8.93 -22.80
C THR A 356 17.00 7.61 -22.61
N ASN A 357 16.59 7.29 -21.39
CA ASN A 357 15.84 6.08 -21.05
C ASN A 357 14.34 6.33 -20.77
N ASN A 358 13.86 7.58 -20.87
CA ASN A 358 12.47 7.99 -20.67
C ASN A 358 11.87 7.46 -19.35
N PHE A 359 12.56 7.64 -18.22
CA PHE A 359 12.00 7.29 -16.92
C PHE A 359 10.81 8.20 -16.56
N ILE A 360 9.87 7.66 -15.79
CA ILE A 360 8.70 8.40 -15.29
C ILE A 360 8.88 8.66 -13.80
N ASP A 361 8.83 9.93 -13.43
CA ASP A 361 8.89 10.36 -12.02
C ASP A 361 7.56 10.15 -11.30
N PRO A 362 7.60 9.98 -9.97
CA PRO A 362 6.40 9.81 -9.15
C PRO A 362 5.52 11.06 -9.13
N ILE A 363 4.22 10.84 -8.89
CA ILE A 363 3.27 11.92 -8.67
C ILE A 363 3.44 12.49 -7.26
N PHE A 364 3.61 11.62 -6.27
CA PHE A 364 3.87 11.98 -4.89
C PHE A 364 5.08 11.21 -4.38
N GLU A 365 5.88 11.85 -3.54
CA GLU A 365 7.01 11.21 -2.86
C GLU A 365 7.22 11.84 -1.48
N TYR A 366 7.75 11.07 -0.54
CA TYR A 366 8.22 11.57 0.75
C TYR A 366 9.44 10.78 1.19
N ASP A 367 10.26 11.36 2.07
CA ASP A 367 11.48 10.70 2.53
C ASP A 367 11.30 9.88 3.80
N HIS A 368 12.33 9.11 4.14
CA HIS A 368 12.37 8.26 5.33
C HIS A 368 12.45 9.03 6.67
N GLY A 369 12.56 10.36 6.64
CA GLY A 369 12.28 11.22 7.81
C GLY A 369 10.78 11.35 8.08
N THR A 370 9.95 11.24 7.03
CA THR A 370 8.49 11.27 7.10
C THR A 370 7.86 9.91 7.29
N GLY A 371 8.28 8.89 6.53
CA GLY A 371 7.77 7.52 6.64
C GLY A 371 8.62 6.51 5.86
N ALA A 372 8.45 5.21 6.09
CA ALA A 372 9.42 4.19 5.64
C ALA A 372 8.79 2.99 4.91
N SER A 373 7.49 3.05 4.60
CA SER A 373 6.83 1.99 3.85
C SER A 373 5.54 2.49 3.20
N ALA A 374 5.63 3.11 2.02
CA ALA A 374 4.46 3.53 1.26
C ALA A 374 3.62 2.32 0.84
N THR A 375 2.47 2.14 1.47
CA THR A 375 1.61 1.00 1.15
C THR A 375 0.76 1.27 -0.07
N GLY A 376 0.35 2.52 -0.29
CA GLY A 376 -0.59 2.91 -1.34
C GLY A 376 -1.95 3.30 -0.77
N GLY A 377 -2.94 3.39 -1.64
CA GLY A 377 -4.31 3.74 -1.27
C GLY A 377 -5.15 3.99 -2.52
N PHE A 378 -6.09 4.93 -2.50
CA PHE A 378 -7.02 5.11 -3.62
C PHE A 378 -7.46 6.58 -3.81
N VAL A 379 -7.95 6.89 -5.02
CA VAL A 379 -8.54 8.20 -5.32
C VAL A 379 -9.93 8.29 -4.69
N TYR A 380 -10.14 9.26 -3.79
CA TYR A 380 -11.38 9.41 -3.05
C TYR A 380 -12.55 9.84 -3.94
N ARG A 381 -13.60 9.01 -3.94
CA ARG A 381 -14.85 9.21 -4.67
C ARG A 381 -16.09 9.24 -3.75
N GLY A 382 -15.88 9.22 -2.43
CA GLY A 382 -16.94 9.33 -1.44
C GLY A 382 -17.55 10.73 -1.36
N ALA A 383 -18.59 10.85 -0.53
CA ALA A 383 -19.36 12.07 -0.34
C ALA A 383 -19.29 12.63 1.09
N LEU A 384 -18.87 11.83 2.07
CA LEU A 384 -18.81 12.27 3.47
C LEU A 384 -17.72 13.31 3.73
N ILE A 385 -16.63 13.30 2.93
CA ILE A 385 -15.50 14.21 3.06
C ILE A 385 -15.31 15.00 1.75
N PRO A 386 -16.18 15.98 1.42
CA PRO A 386 -16.13 16.68 0.12
C PRO A 386 -14.80 17.36 -0.20
N ALA A 387 -14.02 17.73 0.83
CA ALA A 387 -12.70 18.33 0.67
C ALA A 387 -11.67 17.38 0.02
N LEU A 388 -11.91 16.06 0.04
CA LEU A 388 -11.05 15.06 -0.57
C LEU A 388 -11.52 14.65 -1.97
N ALA A 389 -12.55 15.28 -2.55
CA ALA A 389 -13.09 14.86 -3.84
C ALA A 389 -12.01 14.83 -4.94
N GLY A 390 -11.62 13.63 -5.38
CA GLY A 390 -10.55 13.43 -6.37
C GLY A 390 -9.13 13.43 -5.81
N ALA A 391 -8.92 13.65 -4.51
CA ALA A 391 -7.64 13.49 -3.85
C ALA A 391 -7.24 12.00 -3.77
N TYR A 392 -5.95 11.70 -3.86
CA TYR A 392 -5.43 10.37 -3.58
C TYR A 392 -5.12 10.27 -2.08
N ILE A 393 -5.73 9.31 -1.40
CA ILE A 393 -5.53 9.01 0.02
C ILE A 393 -4.63 7.80 0.11
N PHE A 394 -3.59 7.85 0.92
CA PHE A 394 -2.63 6.75 1.06
C PHE A 394 -2.08 6.60 2.47
N GLY A 395 -1.54 5.41 2.73
CA GLY A 395 -0.97 5.04 4.03
C GLY A 395 0.53 4.79 3.98
N ASP A 396 1.12 4.80 5.17
CA ASP A 396 2.45 4.27 5.45
C ASP A 396 2.33 3.14 6.48
N ALA A 397 2.99 2.02 6.21
CA ALA A 397 2.92 0.84 7.05
C ALA A 397 3.74 0.99 8.34
N ASP A 398 4.78 1.82 8.37
CA ASP A 398 5.72 1.93 9.50
C ASP A 398 5.00 2.35 10.79
N PRO A 399 4.96 1.49 11.83
CA PRO A 399 4.33 1.82 13.10
C PRO A 399 5.11 2.89 13.89
N GLU A 400 6.37 3.17 13.53
CA GLU A 400 7.19 4.21 14.16
C GLU A 400 6.83 5.62 13.67
N VAL A 401 6.02 5.73 12.61
CA VAL A 401 5.52 6.97 12.04
C VAL A 401 4.12 7.28 12.59
N PRO A 402 3.97 8.26 13.51
CA PRO A 402 2.67 8.58 14.06
C PRO A 402 1.78 9.22 12.98
N GLY A 403 0.68 8.54 12.64
CA GLY A 403 -0.30 9.04 11.69
C GLY A 403 0.13 8.91 10.23
N GLY A 404 0.64 7.73 9.83
CA GLY A 404 0.95 7.32 8.46
C GLY A 404 -0.28 7.27 7.54
N LEU A 405 -1.01 8.37 7.47
CA LEU A 405 -2.20 8.58 6.66
C LEU A 405 -2.09 9.97 6.05
N PHE A 406 -2.11 10.01 4.73
CA PHE A 406 -1.81 11.20 3.95
C PHE A 406 -2.80 11.35 2.79
N TYR A 407 -2.83 12.54 2.22
CA TYR A 407 -3.51 12.78 0.95
C TYR A 407 -2.78 13.81 0.11
N GLY A 408 -2.96 13.73 -1.19
CA GLY A 408 -2.50 14.72 -2.17
C GLY A 408 -3.53 14.91 -3.28
N ASP A 409 -3.54 16.08 -3.91
CA ASP A 409 -4.39 16.32 -5.08
C ASP A 409 -3.67 15.86 -6.36
N PRO A 410 -4.12 14.83 -7.08
CA PRO A 410 -3.48 14.42 -8.33
C PRO A 410 -3.43 15.53 -9.40
N ALA A 411 -4.35 16.50 -9.33
CA ALA A 411 -4.34 17.66 -10.22
C ALA A 411 -3.25 18.69 -9.86
N SER A 412 -2.66 18.61 -8.67
CA SER A 412 -1.39 19.28 -8.34
C SER A 412 -0.18 18.57 -8.96
N GLY A 413 -0.42 17.48 -9.72
CA GLY A 413 0.57 16.63 -10.37
C GLY A 413 1.67 17.41 -11.10
N PRO A 414 2.76 16.74 -11.47
CA PRO A 414 4.05 17.39 -11.69
C PRO A 414 3.97 18.53 -12.72
N ILE A 415 3.92 19.77 -12.22
CA ILE A 415 4.16 20.97 -13.00
C ILE A 415 5.66 21.18 -12.96
N ALA A 416 6.37 20.77 -14.01
CA ALA A 416 7.80 21.05 -14.19
C ALA A 416 8.67 20.66 -12.97
N GLY A 417 9.00 19.37 -12.84
CA GLY A 417 10.06 18.92 -11.93
C GLY A 417 9.77 19.06 -10.44
N GLN A 418 8.49 19.11 -10.06
CA GLN A 418 8.06 19.11 -8.67
C GLN A 418 7.03 18.01 -8.46
N THR A 419 7.23 17.21 -7.42
CA THR A 419 6.24 16.25 -6.94
C THR A 419 5.08 16.99 -6.27
N GLY A 420 3.88 16.39 -6.35
CA GLY A 420 2.67 17.01 -5.83
C GLY A 420 2.72 17.19 -4.32
N ASP A 421 2.12 18.27 -3.81
CA ASP A 421 2.04 18.52 -2.37
C ASP A 421 1.30 17.38 -1.65
N ILE A 422 1.95 16.82 -0.63
CA ILE A 422 1.37 15.83 0.28
C ILE A 422 0.98 16.52 1.59
N HIS A 423 -0.16 16.10 2.13
CA HIS A 423 -0.68 16.60 3.39
C HIS A 423 -0.99 15.47 4.37
N ARG A 424 -0.71 15.72 5.65
CA ARG A 424 -1.21 14.92 6.77
C ARG A 424 -2.64 15.32 7.12
N PHE A 425 -3.43 14.35 7.55
CA PHE A 425 -4.77 14.58 8.10
C PHE A 425 -4.71 15.14 9.52
N GLU A 426 -5.74 15.90 9.89
CA GLU A 426 -6.05 16.19 11.29
C GLU A 426 -6.96 15.08 11.84
N VAL A 427 -6.46 14.26 12.77
CA VAL A 427 -7.27 13.18 13.37
C VAL A 427 -8.00 13.70 14.60
N ASP A 428 -9.32 13.54 14.60
CA ASP A 428 -10.19 13.93 15.70
C ASP A 428 -9.86 13.11 16.98
N PRO A 429 -9.45 13.77 18.08
CA PRO A 429 -9.14 13.09 19.34
C PRO A 429 -10.36 12.44 20.02
N ALA A 430 -11.59 12.76 19.59
CA ALA A 430 -12.80 12.08 20.05
C ALA A 430 -13.01 10.69 19.42
N GLY A 431 -12.33 10.41 18.29
CA GLY A 431 -12.32 9.11 17.63
C GLY A 431 -11.22 8.17 18.14
N ALA A 432 -10.94 7.14 17.35
CA ALA A 432 -9.71 6.36 17.50
C ALA A 432 -8.48 7.27 17.26
N PRO A 433 -7.36 7.03 17.95
CA PRO A 433 -6.13 7.76 17.69
C PRO A 433 -5.69 7.55 16.24
N ALA A 434 -4.80 8.42 15.76
CA ALA A 434 -4.14 8.23 14.48
C ALA A 434 -3.52 6.81 14.43
N PRO A 435 -3.76 6.03 13.37
CA PRO A 435 -3.34 4.65 13.32
C PRO A 435 -1.81 4.56 13.33
N LEU A 436 -1.31 3.54 14.00
CA LEU A 436 0.07 3.11 13.83
C LEU A 436 0.09 2.12 12.68
N GLY A 437 0.79 2.45 11.59
CA GLY A 437 0.98 1.60 10.42
C GLY A 437 -0.30 1.23 9.67
N VAL A 438 -0.53 1.85 8.51
CA VAL A 438 -1.65 1.54 7.62
C VAL A 438 -1.18 0.60 6.52
N VAL A 439 -1.67 -0.64 6.52
CA VAL A 439 -1.22 -1.71 5.61
C VAL A 439 -2.00 -1.76 4.29
N SER A 440 -3.26 -1.32 4.32
CA SER A 440 -4.14 -1.23 3.15
C SER A 440 -5.25 -0.22 3.42
N ILE A 441 -5.68 0.47 2.37
CA ILE A 441 -6.81 1.41 2.39
C ILE A 441 -7.74 1.02 1.26
N VAL A 442 -8.97 0.64 1.59
CA VAL A 442 -9.97 0.20 0.60
C VAL A 442 -11.22 1.07 0.66
N PRO A 443 -11.81 1.45 -0.49
CA PRO A 443 -13.10 2.11 -0.52
C PRO A 443 -14.21 1.12 -0.18
N ASP A 444 -15.16 1.54 0.65
CA ASP A 444 -16.45 0.88 0.75
C ASP A 444 -17.33 1.20 -0.49
N PRO A 445 -18.52 0.57 -0.63
CA PRO A 445 -19.36 0.79 -1.82
C PRO A 445 -19.86 2.23 -2.03
N ASP A 446 -19.80 3.08 -1.01
CA ASP A 446 -20.12 4.51 -1.13
C ASP A 446 -18.89 5.37 -1.44
N GLY A 447 -17.71 4.75 -1.55
CA GLY A 447 -16.43 5.42 -1.78
C GLY A 447 -15.77 5.93 -0.52
N GLU A 448 -16.24 5.51 0.67
CA GLU A 448 -15.69 5.94 1.95
C GLU A 448 -14.55 5.03 2.41
N PRO A 449 -13.52 5.55 3.10
CA PRO A 449 -12.28 4.80 3.31
C PRO A 449 -12.38 3.86 4.51
N LEU A 450 -11.98 2.61 4.31
CA LEU A 450 -11.70 1.64 5.37
C LEU A 450 -10.19 1.44 5.46
N LEU A 451 -9.61 1.73 6.63
CA LEU A 451 -8.19 1.60 6.91
C LEU A 451 -7.94 0.27 7.60
N LEU A 452 -7.01 -0.52 7.08
CA LEU A 452 -6.47 -1.68 7.76
C LEU A 452 -5.17 -1.29 8.43
N THR A 453 -5.05 -1.57 9.73
CA THR A 453 -3.85 -1.23 10.49
C THR A 453 -3.00 -2.47 10.76
N ILE A 454 -1.69 -2.27 10.93
CA ILE A 454 -0.80 -3.34 11.37
C ILE A 454 -1.19 -3.83 12.76
N GLU A 455 -1.82 -3.02 13.62
CA GLU A 455 -2.28 -3.50 14.94
C GLU A 455 -3.50 -4.45 14.85
N GLY A 456 -4.04 -4.65 13.65
CA GLY A 456 -5.16 -5.56 13.40
C GLY A 456 -6.52 -4.95 13.72
N GLU A 457 -6.62 -3.65 13.49
CA GLU A 457 -7.86 -2.89 13.51
C GLU A 457 -8.33 -2.62 12.07
N ILE A 458 -9.64 -2.52 11.91
CA ILE A 458 -10.26 -1.92 10.73
C ILE A 458 -10.96 -0.66 11.19
N LEU A 459 -10.54 0.47 10.66
CA LEU A 459 -11.07 1.78 11.00
C LEU A 459 -11.88 2.30 9.83
N ARG A 460 -13.07 2.84 10.10
CA ARG A 460 -13.82 3.63 9.12
C ARG A 460 -13.39 5.08 9.26
N MET A 461 -12.98 5.69 8.15
CA MET A 461 -12.69 7.11 8.11
C MET A 461 -13.92 7.90 7.68
N THR A 462 -14.30 8.89 8.48
CA THR A 462 -15.39 9.81 8.18
C THR A 462 -14.92 11.26 8.36
N ARG A 463 -15.71 12.22 7.92
CA ARG A 463 -15.41 13.64 8.19
C ARG A 463 -15.53 13.91 9.68
N ALA A 464 -14.49 14.51 10.28
CA ALA A 464 -14.58 14.95 11.66
C ALA A 464 -15.58 16.09 11.79
N CYS A 465 -16.44 16.02 12.81
CA CYS A 465 -17.08 17.21 13.34
C CYS A 465 -16.26 17.69 14.54
N LEU A 466 -15.16 18.42 14.29
CA LEU A 466 -14.22 18.81 15.35
C LEU A 466 -14.90 19.52 16.52
N GLY A 467 -16.02 20.21 16.28
CA GLY A 467 -16.78 20.91 17.32
C GLY A 467 -17.82 20.06 18.07
N ASP A 468 -18.04 18.80 17.69
CA ASP A 468 -18.94 17.84 18.37
C ASP A 468 -18.17 17.08 19.44
N LEU A 469 -18.04 17.71 20.60
CA LEU A 469 -17.14 17.31 21.68
C LEU A 469 -17.81 16.36 22.68
N THR A 470 -19.14 16.28 22.68
CA THR A 470 -19.90 15.47 23.64
C THR A 470 -21.23 14.98 23.07
N ALA A 471 -21.73 13.87 23.61
CA ALA A 471 -23.02 13.35 23.21
C ALA A 471 -24.17 14.36 23.44
N PRO A 472 -25.19 14.42 22.54
CA PRO A 472 -25.39 13.53 21.39
C PRO A 472 -24.50 13.86 20.17
N PHE A 473 -23.67 12.90 19.76
CA PHE A 473 -22.79 13.07 18.60
C PHE A 473 -23.59 13.18 17.29
N GLY A 474 -23.06 13.94 16.34
CA GLY A 474 -23.68 14.30 15.06
C GLY A 474 -24.50 15.59 15.11
N GLN A 475 -24.51 16.32 16.24
CA GLN A 475 -25.17 17.60 16.37
C GLN A 475 -24.33 18.56 17.19
N LEU A 476 -23.91 19.67 16.58
CA LEU A 476 -23.28 20.78 17.28
C LEU A 476 -24.33 21.52 18.13
N ASP A 477 -24.25 21.36 19.45
CA ASP A 477 -25.21 21.88 20.41
C ASP A 477 -24.58 22.59 21.63
N ILE A 478 -25.39 23.04 22.59
CA ILE A 478 -24.89 23.81 23.73
C ILE A 478 -23.98 22.98 24.65
N ALA A 479 -24.14 21.65 24.68
CA ALA A 479 -23.29 20.76 25.45
C ALA A 479 -21.85 20.80 24.91
N ASP A 480 -21.67 20.90 23.60
CA ASP A 480 -20.36 21.06 22.98
C ASP A 480 -19.70 22.38 23.35
N VAL A 481 -20.47 23.47 23.37
CA VAL A 481 -19.96 24.78 23.83
C VAL A 481 -19.48 24.69 25.26
N VAL A 482 -20.24 24.02 26.13
CA VAL A 482 -19.86 23.84 27.54
C VAL A 482 -18.61 22.96 27.66
N ALA A 483 -18.52 21.88 26.88
CA ALA A 483 -17.36 21.00 26.84
C ALA A 483 -16.11 21.74 26.35
N PHE A 484 -16.21 22.50 25.25
CA PHE A 484 -15.14 23.33 24.73
C PHE A 484 -14.66 24.34 25.75
N LEU A 485 -15.56 25.13 26.35
CA LEU A 485 -15.16 26.13 27.34
C LEU A 485 -14.50 25.50 28.57
N GLY A 486 -14.97 24.32 29.00
CA GLY A 486 -14.35 23.56 30.08
C GLY A 486 -12.95 23.04 29.73
N ALA A 487 -12.78 22.52 28.52
CA ALA A 487 -11.50 22.04 28.00
C ALA A 487 -10.52 23.21 27.76
N PHE A 488 -10.96 24.30 27.16
CA PHE A 488 -10.18 25.51 26.92
C PHE A 488 -9.73 26.14 28.24
N GLY A 489 -10.64 26.25 29.21
CA GLY A 489 -10.31 26.75 30.55
C GLY A 489 -9.35 25.86 31.34
N SER A 490 -9.29 24.57 31.02
CA SER A 490 -8.35 23.61 31.63
C SER A 490 -7.10 23.34 30.79
N LEU A 491 -6.94 24.01 29.64
CA LEU A 491 -5.85 23.82 28.67
C LEU A 491 -5.74 22.35 28.22
N ALA A 492 -6.89 21.69 28.05
CA ALA A 492 -6.94 20.31 27.58
C ALA A 492 -6.72 20.25 26.06
N PRO A 493 -5.91 19.30 25.53
CA PRO A 493 -5.58 19.23 24.10
C PRO A 493 -6.79 19.21 23.15
N ILE A 494 -7.94 18.71 23.59
CA ILE A 494 -9.19 18.70 22.81
C ILE A 494 -9.75 20.11 22.51
N ALA A 495 -9.25 21.16 23.16
CA ALA A 495 -9.67 22.56 22.94
C ALA A 495 -8.65 23.41 22.15
N ASP A 496 -7.57 22.80 21.68
CA ASP A 496 -6.54 23.43 20.84
C ASP A 496 -6.91 23.20 19.36
N PHE A 497 -7.80 24.03 18.82
CA PHE A 497 -8.44 23.86 17.51
C PHE A 497 -7.68 24.51 16.37
N ALA A 498 -6.84 25.51 16.65
CA ALA A 498 -6.21 26.33 15.63
C ALA A 498 -4.70 26.32 15.75
N ALA A 499 -4.02 26.62 14.64
CA ALA A 499 -2.60 26.93 14.70
C ALA A 499 -2.38 28.30 15.36
N PRO A 500 -1.30 28.48 16.13
CA PRO A 500 -0.26 27.49 16.44
C PRO A 500 -0.69 26.50 17.55
N ARG A 501 -0.62 25.19 17.27
CA ARG A 501 -0.97 24.14 18.23
C ARG A 501 -0.15 24.24 19.52
N GLY A 502 -0.76 23.94 20.65
CA GLY A 502 -0.22 24.07 22.00
C GLY A 502 -0.36 25.47 22.60
N GLN A 503 -1.03 26.39 21.89
CA GLN A 503 -1.35 27.73 22.39
C GLN A 503 -2.86 27.91 22.45
N PHE A 504 -3.39 27.97 23.68
CA PHE A 504 -4.82 28.17 23.91
C PHE A 504 -5.16 29.66 23.82
N ASP A 505 -5.59 30.11 22.65
CA ASP A 505 -5.85 31.52 22.35
C ASP A 505 -7.19 31.77 21.63
N ILE A 506 -7.40 33.00 21.18
CA ILE A 506 -8.67 33.40 20.55
C ILE A 506 -8.89 32.71 19.20
N ALA A 507 -7.84 32.26 18.52
CA ALA A 507 -7.94 31.51 17.28
C ALA A 507 -8.64 30.17 17.49
N ASP A 508 -8.41 29.48 18.61
CA ASP A 508 -9.12 28.24 18.95
C ASP A 508 -10.61 28.49 19.15
N VAL A 509 -10.95 29.57 19.85
CA VAL A 509 -12.35 29.96 20.08
C VAL A 509 -13.02 30.30 18.74
N VAL A 510 -12.32 31.02 17.86
CA VAL A 510 -12.82 31.36 16.53
C VAL A 510 -12.99 30.11 15.67
N ALA A 511 -12.05 29.16 15.72
CA ALA A 511 -12.12 27.91 14.99
C ALA A 511 -13.28 27.02 15.49
N PHE A 512 -13.45 26.90 16.81
CA PHE A 512 -14.58 26.20 17.41
C PHE A 512 -15.93 26.81 17.02
N LEU A 513 -16.07 28.14 17.11
CA LEU A 513 -17.29 28.82 16.65
C LEU A 513 -17.47 28.74 15.13
N GLY A 514 -16.37 28.66 14.39
CA GLY A 514 -16.38 28.39 12.95
C GLY A 514 -16.99 27.03 12.63
N ALA A 515 -16.67 26.00 13.42
CA ALA A 515 -17.27 24.67 13.29
C ALA A 515 -18.80 24.72 13.46
N PHE A 516 -19.32 25.50 14.42
CA PHE A 516 -20.77 25.78 14.56
C PHE A 516 -21.41 26.36 13.29
N GLY A 517 -20.70 27.25 12.60
CA GLY A 517 -21.17 27.86 11.36
C GLY A 517 -21.17 26.91 10.16
N GLN A 518 -20.25 25.93 10.16
CA GLN A 518 -20.16 24.92 9.11
C GLN A 518 -21.13 23.75 9.31
N GLY A 519 -21.54 23.47 10.56
CA GLY A 519 -22.39 22.35 10.94
C GLY A 519 -21.64 21.00 11.00
N CYS A 520 -22.25 19.99 11.63
CA CYS A 520 -21.80 18.60 11.52
C CYS A 520 -22.46 17.93 10.30
N PRO A 521 -21.76 17.05 9.58
CA PRO A 521 -22.38 16.16 8.60
C PRO A 521 -23.41 15.21 9.24
#